data_AF-A0A523KCC7-F1
#
_entry.id   AF-A0A523KCC7-F1
#
_cell.length_a   1.000
_cell.length_b   1.000
_cell.length_c   1.000
_cell.angle_alpha   90.00
_cell.angle_beta   90.00
_cell.angle_gamma   90.00
#
_symmetry.space_group_name_H-M   'P 1'
#
loop_
_entity.id
_entity.type
_entity.pdbx_description
1 polymer ?
#
loop_
_entity_poly.entity_id
_entity_poly.type
_entity_poly.pdbx_seq_one_letter_code
_entity_poly.pdbx_strand_id
1 'polypeptide(L)'
;MFIKKVIRSLDKHRVKYALIGGYAVALHGAVRGTVDVDIVIALNRTTFKSAESALHEIGLESRLPVTAEEVFSFREEYIRKRNLKAWSFANPRNPLEVVDILITEDARKISTVNKRASA
;
A
#
# COMPACT_ATOMS: atom_id res chain seq x y z
N MET A 1 -12.36 1.56 11.67
CA MET A 1 -11.04 2.20 11.51
C MET A 1 -10.51 1.93 10.10
N PHE A 2 -9.98 2.95 9.44
CA PHE A 2 -9.53 2.90 8.05
C PHE A 2 -8.52 1.77 7.78
N ILE A 3 -7.48 1.64 8.59
CA ILE A 3 -6.49 0.55 8.49
C ILE A 3 -7.10 -0.86 8.47
N LYS A 4 -8.14 -1.12 9.29
CA LYS A 4 -8.84 -2.42 9.30
C LYS A 4 -9.59 -2.68 7.99
N LYS A 5 -10.13 -1.63 7.36
CA LYS A 5 -10.80 -1.70 6.05
C LYS A 5 -9.78 -2.04 4.96
N VAL A 6 -8.62 -1.37 4.98
CA VAL A 6 -7.51 -1.61 4.04
C VAL A 6 -7.01 -3.05 4.15
N ILE A 7 -6.63 -3.50 5.36
CA ILE A 7 -6.13 -4.87 5.60
C ILE A 7 -7.14 -5.92 5.11
N ARG A 8 -8.41 -5.80 5.49
CA ARG A 8 -9.46 -6.74 5.06
C ARG A 8 -9.60 -6.81 3.55
N SER A 9 -9.51 -5.67 2.84
CA SER A 9 -9.60 -5.65 1.38
C SER A 9 -8.38 -6.30 0.73
N LEU A 10 -7.18 -5.99 1.22
CA LEU A 10 -5.93 -6.58 0.72
C LEU A 10 -5.91 -8.10 0.93
N ASP A 11 -6.34 -8.57 2.10
CA ASP A 11 -6.45 -10.01 2.42
C ASP A 11 -7.46 -10.70 1.49
N LYS A 12 -8.64 -10.09 1.29
CA LYS A 12 -9.69 -10.60 0.39
C LYS A 12 -9.16 -10.79 -1.03
N HIS A 13 -8.32 -9.88 -1.51
CA HIS A 13 -7.70 -9.93 -2.84
C HIS A 13 -6.38 -10.69 -2.88
N ARG A 14 -5.97 -11.32 -1.77
CA ARG A 14 -4.73 -12.10 -1.65
C ARG A 14 -3.48 -11.30 -2.04
N VAL A 15 -3.46 -10.01 -1.70
CA VAL A 15 -2.29 -9.16 -1.94
C VAL A 15 -1.16 -9.64 -1.04
N LYS A 16 0.04 -9.81 -1.61
CA LYS A 16 1.25 -10.10 -0.83
C LYS A 16 1.88 -8.78 -0.39
N TYR A 17 1.60 -8.36 0.83
CA TYR A 17 2.04 -7.07 1.36
C TYR A 17 2.63 -7.20 2.77
N ALA A 18 3.35 -6.16 3.18
CA ALA A 18 3.71 -5.90 4.57
C ALA A 18 3.35 -4.46 4.92
N LEU A 19 2.86 -4.26 6.14
CA LEU A 19 2.62 -2.92 6.69
C LEU A 19 3.96 -2.28 7.07
N ILE A 20 4.16 -1.03 6.69
CA ILE A 20 5.34 -0.24 7.03
C ILE A 20 4.90 1.10 7.63
N GLY A 21 5.84 2.04 7.78
CA GLY A 21 5.50 3.42 8.15
C GLY A 21 4.91 3.58 9.55
N GLY A 22 3.99 4.54 9.69
CA GLY A 22 3.47 4.98 10.98
C GLY A 22 2.75 3.89 11.78
N TYR A 23 1.85 3.14 11.13
CA TYR A 23 1.11 2.08 11.79
C TYR A 23 2.01 0.91 12.22
N ALA A 24 3.02 0.57 11.42
CA ALA A 24 3.99 -0.46 11.82
C ALA A 24 4.72 -0.03 13.09
N VAL A 25 5.21 1.22 13.16
CA VAL A 25 5.86 1.77 14.36
C VAL A 25 4.92 1.74 15.58
N ALA A 26 3.64 2.08 15.40
CA ALA A 26 2.66 2.05 16.48
C ALA A 26 2.39 0.63 17.01
N LEU A 27 2.36 -0.38 16.14
CA LEU A 27 2.24 -1.80 16.54
C LEU A 27 3.45 -2.33 17.31
N HIS A 28 4.57 -1.61 17.29
CA HIS A 28 5.74 -1.86 18.13
C HIS A 28 5.71 -1.11 19.48
N GLY A 29 4.60 -0.44 19.82
CA GLY A 29 4.38 0.19 21.12
C GLY A 29 4.75 1.67 21.18
N ALA A 30 5.16 2.28 20.06
CA ALA A 30 5.43 3.71 20.02
C ALA A 30 4.13 4.52 19.85
N VAL A 31 4.02 5.64 20.59
CA VAL A 31 2.90 6.58 20.42
C VAL A 31 3.19 7.46 19.20
N ARG A 32 2.46 7.22 18.10
CA ARG A 32 2.57 8.02 16.87
C ARG A 32 1.20 8.20 16.23
N GLY A 33 0.78 9.45 16.07
CA GLY A 33 -0.38 9.77 15.23
C GLY A 33 -0.05 9.57 13.75
N THR A 34 -0.86 8.79 13.05
CA THR A 34 -0.81 8.58 11.59
C THR A 34 -2.22 8.23 11.13
N VAL A 35 -2.58 8.65 9.92
CA VAL A 35 -3.92 8.44 9.37
C VAL A 35 -3.84 7.63 8.08
N ASP A 36 -2.81 7.95 7.29
CA ASP A 36 -2.34 7.22 6.12
C ASP A 36 -1.82 5.82 6.46
N VAL A 37 -1.90 4.93 5.47
CA VAL A 37 -1.46 3.54 5.57
C VAL A 37 -0.37 3.30 4.54
N ASP A 38 0.85 3.08 5.02
CA ASP A 38 1.97 2.70 4.16
C ASP A 38 2.12 1.18 4.08
N ILE A 39 2.22 0.66 2.86
CA ILE A 39 2.51 -0.75 2.61
C ILE A 39 3.64 -0.91 1.60
N VAL A 40 4.30 -2.06 1.65
CA VAL A 40 5.15 -2.56 0.57
C VAL A 40 4.53 -3.84 0.03
N ILE A 41 4.61 -4.05 -1.28
CA ILE A 41 4.04 -5.24 -1.94
C ILE A 41 5.12 -6.08 -2.61
N ALA A 42 4.79 -7.35 -2.89
CA ALA A 42 5.66 -8.19 -3.69
C ALA A 42 5.72 -7.67 -5.14
N LEU A 43 6.93 -7.45 -5.66
CA LEU A 43 7.13 -6.88 -7.00
C LEU A 43 6.90 -7.92 -8.11
N ASN A 44 5.63 -8.20 -8.39
CA ASN A 44 5.20 -8.99 -9.53
C ASN A 44 3.85 -8.47 -10.03
N ARG A 45 3.59 -8.70 -11.32
CA ARG A 45 2.41 -8.21 -12.02
C ARG A 45 1.10 -8.54 -11.31
N THR A 46 0.94 -9.77 -10.83
CA THR A 46 -0.29 -10.21 -10.16
C THR A 46 -0.56 -9.40 -8.90
N THR A 47 0.45 -9.18 -8.04
CA THR A 47 0.26 -8.40 -6.81
C THR A 47 -0.15 -6.95 -7.10
N PHE A 48 0.43 -6.31 -8.12
CA PHE A 48 0.06 -4.94 -8.51
C PHE A 48 -1.42 -4.86 -8.88
N LYS A 49 -1.90 -5.76 -9.75
CA LYS A 49 -3.31 -5.79 -10.18
C LYS A 49 -4.27 -6.11 -9.02
N SER A 50 -3.88 -7.03 -8.15
CA SER A 50 -4.65 -7.35 -6.94
C SER A 50 -4.71 -6.17 -5.97
N ALA A 51 -3.61 -5.43 -5.78
CA ALA A 51 -3.57 -4.27 -4.91
C ALA A 51 -4.47 -3.13 -5.44
N GLU A 52 -4.38 -2.83 -6.73
CA GLU A 52 -5.27 -1.86 -7.39
C GLU A 52 -6.75 -2.23 -7.21
N SER A 53 -7.10 -3.48 -7.51
CA SER A 53 -8.48 -3.97 -7.35
C SER A 53 -8.96 -3.85 -5.90
N ALA A 54 -8.10 -4.20 -4.93
CA ALA A 54 -8.42 -4.12 -3.52
C ALA A 54 -8.67 -2.69 -3.04
N LEU A 55 -7.89 -1.73 -3.50
CA LEU A 55 -8.02 -0.34 -3.09
C LEU A 55 -9.22 0.32 -3.78
N HIS A 56 -9.49 -0.01 -5.05
CA HIS A 56 -10.72 0.41 -5.73
C HIS A 56 -11.99 -0.14 -5.09
N GLU A 57 -12.01 -1.41 -4.64
CA GLU A 57 -13.18 -2.00 -3.97
C GLU A 57 -13.61 -1.16 -2.75
N ILE A 58 -12.66 -0.57 -2.03
CA ILE A 58 -12.96 0.24 -0.84
C ILE A 58 -13.12 1.73 -1.13
N GLY A 59 -13.21 2.12 -2.41
CA GLY A 59 -13.47 3.48 -2.87
C GLY A 59 -12.24 4.39 -2.90
N LEU A 60 -11.03 3.82 -2.92
CA LEU A 60 -9.81 4.57 -3.14
C LEU A 60 -9.47 4.61 -4.63
N GLU A 61 -8.91 5.73 -5.07
CA GLU A 61 -8.49 5.94 -6.45
C GLU A 61 -7.00 6.27 -6.49
N SER A 62 -6.31 5.80 -7.54
CA SER A 62 -4.92 6.17 -7.78
C SER A 62 -4.84 7.68 -7.95
N ARG A 63 -3.95 8.34 -7.21
CA ARG A 63 -3.74 9.79 -7.32
C ARG A 63 -3.16 10.20 -8.68
N LEU A 64 -2.39 9.30 -9.28
CA LEU A 64 -1.87 9.46 -10.63
C LEU A 64 -2.77 8.69 -11.60
N PRO A 65 -3.02 9.22 -12.82
CA PRO A 65 -3.82 8.52 -13.84
C PRO A 65 -2.98 7.41 -14.50
N VAL A 66 -2.55 6.43 -13.70
CA VAL A 66 -1.75 5.27 -14.10
C VAL A 66 -2.36 4.02 -13.50
N THR A 67 -2.29 2.93 -14.26
CA THR A 67 -2.78 1.62 -13.85
C THR A 67 -1.71 0.76 -13.19
N ALA A 68 -2.12 -0.31 -12.52
CA ALA A 68 -1.22 -1.36 -12.02
C ALA A 68 -0.28 -1.90 -13.11
N GLU A 69 -0.79 -2.03 -14.34
CA GLU A 69 -0.03 -2.53 -15.47
C GLU A 69 1.09 -1.57 -15.87
N GLU A 70 0.78 -0.28 -15.94
CA GLU A 70 1.75 0.78 -16.25
C GLU A 70 2.78 0.92 -15.14
N VAL A 71 2.34 0.98 -13.87
CA VAL A 71 3.25 1.09 -12.73
C VAL A 71 4.18 -0.12 -12.66
N PHE A 72 3.71 -1.33 -12.94
CA PHE A 72 4.57 -2.52 -12.99
C PHE A 72 5.56 -2.47 -14.18
N SER A 73 5.07 -2.16 -15.38
CA SER A 73 5.88 -2.23 -16.62
C SER A 73 6.93 -1.12 -16.70
N PHE A 74 6.60 0.08 -16.20
CA PHE A 74 7.46 1.26 -16.26
C PHE A 74 8.05 1.64 -14.90
N ARG A 75 7.96 0.75 -13.91
CA ARG A 75 8.38 0.97 -12.51
C ARG A 75 9.75 1.64 -12.39
N GLU A 76 10.77 1.08 -13.03
CA GLU A 76 12.15 1.58 -12.97
C GLU A 76 12.29 2.95 -13.62
N GLU A 77 11.56 3.20 -14.70
CA GLU A 77 11.53 4.51 -15.32
C GLU A 77 10.87 5.55 -14.40
N TYR A 78 9.72 5.22 -13.82
CA TYR A 78 9.01 6.11 -12.91
C TYR A 78 9.85 6.44 -11.67
N ILE A 79 10.55 5.46 -11.09
CA ILE A 79 11.45 5.69 -9.97
C ILE A 79 12.60 6.62 -10.40
N ARG A 80 13.32 6.30 -11.47
CA ARG A 80 14.57 7.02 -11.84
C ARG A 80 14.33 8.39 -12.47
N LYS A 81 13.33 8.51 -13.35
CA LYS A 81 13.09 9.74 -14.13
C LYS A 81 12.02 10.65 -13.54
N ARG A 82 11.16 10.12 -12.65
CA ARG A 82 10.04 10.86 -12.06
C ARG A 82 10.05 10.87 -10.53
N ASN A 83 11.05 10.23 -9.90
CA ASN A 83 11.15 10.13 -8.44
C ASN A 83 9.90 9.51 -7.79
N LEU A 84 9.18 8.65 -8.51
CA LEU A 84 7.99 7.96 -8.00
C LEU A 84 8.42 6.81 -7.09
N LYS A 85 8.52 7.07 -5.78
CA LYS A 85 8.91 6.04 -4.79
C LYS A 85 7.72 5.24 -4.28
N ALA A 86 6.56 5.87 -4.20
CA ALA A 86 5.31 5.26 -3.77
C ALA A 86 4.20 5.51 -4.79
N TRP A 87 3.35 4.51 -4.99
CA TRP A 87 2.12 4.63 -5.74
C TRP A 87 0.95 4.84 -4.78
N SER A 88 0.43 6.07 -4.77
CA SER A 88 -0.54 6.54 -3.78
C SER A 88 -1.98 6.40 -4.24
N PHE A 89 -2.84 5.93 -3.35
CA PHE A 89 -4.29 5.89 -3.51
C PHE A 89 -4.96 6.77 -2.44
N ALA A 90 -6.02 7.48 -2.80
CA ALA A 90 -6.78 8.30 -1.86
C ALA A 90 -8.30 8.18 -2.06
N ASN A 91 -9.07 8.37 -0.99
CA ASN A 91 -10.53 8.43 -1.08
C ASN A 91 -10.95 9.81 -1.62
N PRO A 92 -11.63 9.90 -2.77
CA PRO A 92 -12.08 11.18 -3.33
C PRO A 92 -13.03 11.96 -2.41
N ARG A 93 -13.76 11.27 -1.52
CA ARG A 93 -14.71 11.86 -0.57
C ARG A 93 -14.12 12.14 0.81
N ASN A 94 -12.96 11.57 1.11
CA ASN A 94 -12.26 11.80 2.38
C ASN A 94 -10.74 11.77 2.15
N PRO A 95 -10.12 12.90 1.79
CA PRO A 95 -8.70 12.94 1.41
C PRO A 95 -7.71 12.52 2.52
N LEU A 96 -8.17 12.37 3.77
CA LEU A 96 -7.37 11.85 4.88
C LEU A 96 -7.15 10.32 4.77
N GLU A 97 -8.02 9.61 4.05
CA GLU A 97 -7.89 8.18 3.79
C GLU A 97 -6.94 7.95 2.62
N VAL A 98 -5.68 7.65 2.93
CA VAL A 98 -4.60 7.47 1.96
C VAL A 98 -3.90 6.13 2.18
N VAL A 99 -3.63 5.42 1.09
CA VAL A 99 -2.76 4.24 1.09
C VAL A 99 -1.58 4.49 0.16
N ASP A 100 -0.38 4.41 0.70
CA ASP A 100 0.86 4.55 -0.06
C ASP A 100 1.49 3.17 -0.26
N ILE A 101 1.67 2.78 -1.52
CA ILE A 101 2.35 1.53 -1.88
C ILE A 101 3.79 1.85 -2.24
N LEU A 102 4.75 1.52 -1.37
CA LEU A 102 6.17 1.62 -1.68
C LEU A 102 6.51 0.66 -2.83
N ILE A 103 7.03 1.22 -3.93
CA ILE A 103 7.40 0.45 -5.12
C ILE A 103 8.90 0.29 -5.28
N THR A 104 9.74 0.86 -4.42
CA THR A 104 11.20 0.71 -4.53
C THR A 104 11.69 -0.64 -4.00
N GLU A 105 10.97 -1.23 -3.04
CA GLU A 105 11.35 -2.47 -2.36
C GLU A 105 10.41 -3.63 -2.68
N ASP A 106 10.92 -4.86 -2.60
CA ASP A 106 10.12 -6.07 -2.76
C ASP A 106 9.78 -6.69 -1.40
N ALA A 107 8.50 -6.77 -1.07
CA ALA A 107 8.04 -7.36 0.19
C ALA A 107 8.52 -8.81 0.41
N ARG A 108 8.89 -9.54 -0.66
CA ARG A 108 9.45 -10.89 -0.56
C ARG A 108 10.90 -10.93 -0.08
N LYS A 109 11.60 -9.80 -0.13
CA LYS A 109 13.04 -9.69 0.18
C LYS A 109 13.32 -9.04 1.53
N ILE A 110 12.28 -8.64 2.26
CA ILE A 110 12.38 -7.99 3.57
C ILE A 110 12.00 -8.96 4.68
N SER A 111 12.69 -8.86 5.82
CA SER A 111 12.30 -9.57 7.04
C SER A 111 11.01 -8.95 7.59
N THR A 112 10.02 -9.79 7.88
CA THR A 112 8.72 -9.36 8.40
C THR A 112 8.45 -9.98 9.76
N VAL A 113 7.62 -9.31 10.56
CA VAL A 113 7.10 -9.83 11.82
C VAL A 113 5.58 -9.88 11.76
N ASN A 114 5.00 -10.99 12.21
CA ASN A 114 3.55 -11.11 12.30
C ASN A 114 3.08 -10.53 13.64
N LYS A 115 2.24 -9.50 13.57
CA LYS A 115 1.59 -8.88 14.74
C LYS A 115 0.09 -9.07 14.62
N ARG A 116 -0.55 -9.53 15.70
CA ARG A 116 -2.01 -9.47 15.83
C ARG A 116 -2.36 -8.16 16.51
N ALA A 117 -3.09 -7.31 15.80
CA ALA A 117 -3.75 -6.17 16.44
C ALA A 117 -5.02 -6.70 17.10
N SER A 118 -4.95 -6.98 18.41
CA SER A 118 -6.16 -7.19 19.21
C SER A 118 -6.95 -5.88 19.22
N ALA A 119 -8.22 -5.96 18.79
CA ALA A 119 -9.17 -4.86 18.92
C ALA A 119 -9.53 -4.67 20.39
#